data_AF-A0A2N6AVQ1-F1
#
_entry.id   AF-A0A2N6AVQ1-F1
#
_cell.length_a   1.000
_cell.length_b   1.000
_cell.length_c   1.000
_cell.angle_alpha   90.00
_cell.angle_beta   90.00
_cell.angle_gamma   90.00
#
_symmetry.space_group_name_H-M   'P 1'
#
loop_
_entity.id
_entity.type
_entity.pdbx_description
1 polymer ?
#
loop_
_entity_poly.entity_id
_entity_poly.type
_entity_poly.pdbx_seq_one_letter_code
_entity_poly.pdbx_strand_id
1 'polypeptide(L)' 'RPFRADNWLLYVHDSPSAASSLGLTRGHIYTRDGVLVATVAQEGLIRRRSR' A
#
# COMPACT_ATOMS: atom_id res chain seq x y z
N ARG A 1 4.12 -14.53 -11.92
CA ARG A 1 3.50 -14.51 -13.27
C ARG A 1 3.59 -13.09 -13.81
N PRO A 2 3.82 -12.88 -15.11
CA PRO A 2 3.79 -11.53 -15.67
C PRO A 2 2.39 -10.92 -15.52
N PHE A 3 2.31 -9.63 -15.22
CA PHE A 3 1.07 -8.85 -15.27
C PHE A 3 1.30 -7.61 -16.14
N ARG A 4 0.22 -6.96 -16.54
CA ARG A 4 0.19 -5.80 -17.42
C ARG A 4 -0.21 -4.58 -16.60
N ALA A 5 0.70 -3.62 -16.44
CA ALA A 5 0.46 -2.39 -15.68
C ALA A 5 -0.49 -1.42 -16.41
N ASP A 6 -0.72 -1.63 -17.71
CA ASP A 6 -1.69 -0.93 -18.56
C ASP A 6 -3.11 -1.49 -18.45
N ASN A 7 -3.31 -2.59 -17.72
CA ASN A 7 -4.64 -3.08 -17.33
C ASN A 7 -5.07 -2.50 -15.98
N TRP A 8 -6.37 -2.56 -15.69
CA TRP A 8 -6.88 -2.22 -14.36
C TRP A 8 -6.32 -3.15 -13.28
N LEU A 9 -5.81 -2.53 -12.22
CA LEU A 9 -5.34 -3.18 -11.00
C LEU A 9 -6.07 -2.57 -9.80
N LEU A 10 -6.50 -3.42 -8.87
CA LEU A 10 -7.03 -3.00 -7.58
C LEU A 10 -5.87 -2.94 -6.59
N TYR A 11 -5.60 -1.76 -6.03
CA TYR A 11 -4.63 -1.61 -4.95
C TYR A 11 -5.38 -1.35 -3.64
N VAL A 12 -5.42 -2.35 -2.77
CA VAL A 12 -6.05 -2.26 -1.44
C VAL A 12 -5.00 -2.01 -0.38
N HIS A 13 -5.29 -1.11 0.56
CA HIS A 13 -4.36 -0.69 1.60
C HIS A 13 -4.97 -0.83 2.97
N ASP A 14 -4.12 -1.07 3.96
CA ASP A 14 -4.43 -0.93 5.37
C ASP A 14 -3.24 -0.36 6.15
N SER A 15 -3.49 0.14 7.36
CA SER A 15 -2.48 0.74 8.22
C SER A 15 -2.60 0.17 9.64
N PRO A 16 -1.86 -0.91 9.97
CA PRO A 16 -2.01 -1.58 11.26
C PRO A 16 -1.37 -0.81 12.42
N SER A 17 -0.48 0.15 12.16
CA SER A 17 0.20 0.90 13.21
C SER A 17 0.58 2.32 12.76
N ALA A 18 0.39 3.27 13.67
CA ALA A 18 0.94 4.61 13.58
C ALA A 18 1.38 5.08 14.96
N ALA A 19 2.69 5.21 15.17
CA ALA A 19 3.30 5.55 16.46
C ALA A 19 4.65 6.22 16.25
N SER A 20 5.11 6.98 17.24
CA SER A 20 6.46 7.60 17.21
C SER A 20 6.74 8.45 15.97
N SER A 21 5.71 9.12 15.43
CA SER A 21 5.76 9.87 14.17
C SER A 21 6.04 9.02 12.92
N LEU A 22 5.87 7.69 12.99
CA LEU A 22 5.94 6.78 11.85
C LEU A 22 4.56 6.15 11.62
N GLY A 23 4.22 5.92 10.35
CA GLY A 23 3.06 5.14 9.95
C GLY A 23 3.49 3.97 9.08
N LEU A 24 3.12 2.76 9.50
CA LEU A 24 3.29 1.55 8.71
C LEU A 24 2.04 1.33 7.86
N THR A 25 2.23 1.27 6.55
CA THR A 25 1.17 0.93 5.59
C THR A 25 1.54 -0.35 4.87
N ARG A 26 0.51 -1.14 4.58
CA ARG A 26 0.62 -2.33 3.75
C ARG A 26 -0.35 -2.19 2.60
N GLY A 27 -0.08 -2.90 1.52
CA GLY A 27 -1.08 -3.06 0.49
C GLY A 27 -0.86 -4.27 -0.38
N HIS A 28 -1.93 -4.61 -1.09
CA HIS A 28 -1.99 -5.75 -2.00
C HIS A 28 -2.56 -5.28 -3.32
N ILE A 29 -1.88 -5.64 -4.41
CA ILE A 29 -2.29 -5.29 -5.77
C ILE A 29 -2.86 -6.53 -6.42
N TYR A 30 -4.08 -6.44 -6.93
CA TYR A 30 -4.77 -7.53 -7.63
C TYR A 30 -5.11 -7.15 -9.06
N THR A 31 -5.10 -8.13 -9.95
CA THR A 31 -5.75 -8.01 -11.26
C THR A 31 -7.27 -7.97 -11.11
N ARG A 32 -7.98 -7.58 -12.18
CA ARG A 32 -9.46 -7.56 -12.21
C ARG A 32 -10.11 -8.92 -11.93
N ASP A 33 -9.47 -10.01 -12.34
CA ASP A 33 -9.88 -11.40 -12.07
C ASP A 33 -9.43 -11.92 -10.69
N GLY A 34 -8.88 -11.05 -9.83
CA GLY A 34 -8.58 -11.35 -8.43
C GLY A 34 -7.22 -12.01 -8.19
N VAL A 35 -6.32 -12.04 -9.17
CA VAL A 35 -4.98 -12.60 -9.00
C VAL A 35 -4.09 -11.61 -8.27
N LEU A 36 -3.44 -12.04 -7.17
CA LEU A 36 -2.46 -11.23 -6.47
C LEU A 36 -1.22 -11.01 -7.34
N VAL A 37 -0.89 -9.75 -7.58
CA VAL A 37 0.22 -9.28 -8.40
C VAL A 37 1.43 -8.94 -7.54
N ALA A 38 1.21 -8.18 -6.47
CA ALA A 38 2.26 -7.69 -5.60
C ALA A 38 1.73 -7.43 -4.18
N THR A 39 2.63 -7.54 -3.21
CA THR A 39 2.45 -7.06 -1.84
C THR A 39 3.43 -5.92 -1.60
N VAL A 40 2.98 -4.90 -0.89
CA VAL A 40 3.75 -3.69 -0.59
C VAL A 40 3.76 -3.47 0.91
N ALA A 41 4.91 -3.06 1.43
CA ALA A 41 5.07 -2.51 2.76
C ALA A 41 5.82 -1.19 2.66
N GLN A 42 5.35 -0.17 3.36
CA GLN A 42 6.01 1.13 3.43
C GLN A 42 5.85 1.70 4.83
N GLU A 43 6.94 2.22 5.37
CA GLU A 43 6.94 3.02 6.58
C GLU A 43 7.30 4.47 6.22
N GLY A 44 6.54 5.43 6.74
CA GLY A 44 6.71 6.84 6.43
C GLY A 44 6.62 7.74 7.66
N LEU A 45 7.37 8.84 7.63
CA LEU A 45 7.30 9.88 8.67
C LEU A 45 5.96 10.63 8.57
N ILE A 46 5.18 10.62 9.64
CA ILE A 46 3.94 11.39 9.84
C ILE A 46 4.17 12.35 11.00
N ARG A 47 4.34 13.64 10.70
CA ARG A 47 4.58 14.68 11.71
C ARG A 47 3.58 15.82 11.58
N ARG A 48 2.90 16.14 12.68
CA ARG A 48 2.08 17.36 12.76
C ARG A 48 3.00 18.58 12.74
N ARG A 49 2.79 19.51 11.81
CA ARG A 49 3.50 20.80 11.82
C ARG A 49 3.02 21.63 13.03
N SER A 50 3.96 22.16 13.80
CA SER A 50 3.67 23.29 14.69
C SER A 50 3.51 24.56 13.84
N ARG A 51 2.61 25.45 14.28
CA ARG A 51 2.53 26.80 13.72
C ARG A 51 3.74 27.62 14.15
#